data_AF-A0A438ES64-F1
#
_entry.id   AF-A0A438ES64-F1
#
_cell.length_a   1.000
_cell.length_b   1.000
_cell.length_c   1.000
_cell.angle_alpha   90.00
_cell.angle_beta   90.00
_cell.angle_gamma   90.00
#
_symmetry.space_group_name_H-M   'P 1'
#
loop_
_entity.id
_entity.type
_entity.pdbx_description
1 polymer ?
#
loop_
_entity_poly.entity_id
_entity_poly.type
_entity_poly.pdbx_seq_one_letter_code
_entity_poly.pdbx_strand_id
1 'polypeptide(L)'
;MGSNSACGSKMDKHFTSLGKKNQRNRFKINVHAYLYCNLDHLTTYYIVYAISWSLEATCNLLSHVFGTPEALIGFHPDGGASYFLSHLPGYLGEYMGLTGATLSGAEMVACGLATHYSLSAKIPLIEEQLKTLLSDDPSVIEAVLAKFSDVAYPDERSVLCRIEMLDKCFGHDTVEEIVNALESEATGSNDPWCISTLKKLRQASPLSLKIALRSIRESRSQTLEECLIREYRISVHAISRQISSDFYEGVRARLVDRNFAPKWNPPRLEDVSEDMVDRYFLPLGEYEPELELPKKLQEAFD
;
A
#
# COMPACT_ATOMS: atom_id res chain seq x y z
N MET A 1 26.10 -7.86 37.03
CA MET A 1 24.95 -7.36 36.25
C MET A 1 25.49 -6.73 34.98
N GLY A 2 25.46 -7.44 33.83
CA GLY A 2 26.12 -6.92 32.61
C GLY A 2 26.02 -7.79 31.35
N SER A 3 25.34 -8.94 31.39
CA SER A 3 25.30 -9.89 30.27
C SER A 3 23.99 -9.87 29.46
N ASN A 4 22.89 -9.34 30.00
CA ASN A 4 21.58 -9.34 29.31
C ASN A 4 21.35 -8.19 28.31
N SER A 5 22.06 -7.06 28.43
CA SER A 5 21.91 -5.94 27.48
C SER A 5 22.58 -6.21 26.12
N ALA A 6 23.70 -6.94 26.12
CA ALA A 6 24.46 -7.24 24.91
C ALA A 6 23.72 -8.24 24.00
N CYS A 7 23.00 -9.22 24.57
CA CYS A 7 22.27 -10.23 23.82
C CYS A 7 21.02 -9.65 23.13
N GLY A 8 20.26 -8.79 23.82
CA GLY A 8 19.15 -8.04 23.24
C GLY A 8 19.61 -7.13 22.09
N SER A 9 20.71 -6.40 22.29
CA SER A 9 21.26 -5.51 21.25
C SER A 9 21.75 -6.24 19.99
N LYS A 10 22.21 -7.49 20.10
CA LYS A 10 22.66 -8.30 18.95
C LYS A 10 21.49 -8.89 18.18
N MET A 11 20.45 -9.36 18.87
CA MET A 11 19.21 -9.85 18.23
C MET A 11 18.45 -8.71 17.54
N ASP A 12 18.34 -7.54 18.17
CA ASP A 12 17.71 -6.37 17.57
C ASP A 12 18.46 -5.91 16.30
N LYS A 13 19.79 -5.89 16.33
CA LYS A 13 20.62 -5.59 15.14
C LYS A 13 20.44 -6.63 14.02
N HIS A 14 20.36 -7.90 14.37
CA HIS A 14 20.14 -8.97 13.39
C HIS A 14 18.74 -8.92 12.77
N PHE A 15 17.70 -8.63 13.56
CA PHE A 15 16.33 -8.48 13.07
C PHE A 15 16.18 -7.23 12.19
N THR A 16 16.82 -6.13 12.59
CA THR A 16 16.88 -4.90 11.79
C THR A 16 17.60 -5.14 10.46
N SER A 17 18.77 -5.78 10.48
CA SER A 17 19.54 -6.09 9.27
C SER A 17 18.79 -7.03 8.32
N LEU A 18 18.15 -8.07 8.86
CA LEU A 18 17.35 -9.01 8.08
C LEU A 18 16.08 -8.36 7.52
N GLY A 19 15.39 -7.53 8.31
CA GLY A 19 14.22 -6.77 7.87
C GLY A 19 14.55 -5.80 6.74
N LYS A 20 15.67 -5.08 6.84
CA LYS A 20 16.15 -4.19 5.76
C LYS A 20 16.55 -4.95 4.50
N LYS A 21 17.24 -6.08 4.63
CA LYS A 21 17.59 -6.95 3.49
C LYS A 21 16.33 -7.52 2.82
N ASN A 22 15.34 -7.94 3.60
CA ASN A 22 14.06 -8.41 3.09
C ASN A 22 13.29 -7.30 2.37
N GLN A 23 13.25 -6.09 2.91
CA GLN A 23 12.65 -4.95 2.22
C GLN A 23 13.40 -4.60 0.95
N ARG A 24 14.74 -4.53 0.97
CA ARG A 24 15.54 -4.28 -0.24
C ARG A 24 15.25 -5.31 -1.32
N ASN A 25 15.15 -6.59 -0.97
CA ASN A 25 14.76 -7.63 -1.90
C ASN A 25 13.31 -7.48 -2.37
N ARG A 26 12.34 -7.18 -1.48
CA ARG A 26 10.93 -6.95 -1.83
C ARG A 26 10.76 -5.79 -2.79
N PHE A 27 11.41 -4.66 -2.54
CA PHE A 27 11.42 -3.50 -3.43
C PHE A 27 12.08 -3.83 -4.77
N LYS A 28 13.23 -4.52 -4.78
CA LYS A 28 13.86 -5.00 -6.04
C LYS A 28 12.97 -5.98 -6.81
N ILE A 29 12.17 -6.78 -6.13
CA ILE A 29 11.21 -7.72 -6.74
C ILE A 29 9.97 -6.97 -7.26
N ASN A 30 9.42 -5.99 -6.54
CA ASN A 30 8.35 -5.09 -7.00
C ASN A 30 8.70 -4.42 -8.32
N VAL A 31 9.92 -3.91 -8.37
CA VAL A 31 10.57 -3.29 -9.52
C VAL A 31 10.71 -4.30 -10.67
N HIS A 32 11.21 -5.50 -10.40
CA HIS A 32 11.39 -6.54 -11.41
C HIS A 32 10.04 -6.98 -12.01
N ALA A 33 9.00 -7.12 -11.18
CA ALA A 33 7.67 -7.45 -11.66
C ALA A 33 7.01 -6.30 -12.42
N TYR A 34 7.27 -5.03 -12.10
CA TYR A 34 6.70 -3.95 -12.90
C TYR A 34 7.29 -3.90 -14.33
N LEU A 35 8.57 -4.25 -14.51
CA LEU A 35 9.23 -4.21 -15.82
C LEU A 35 8.97 -5.36 -16.76
N TYR A 36 8.87 -6.58 -16.22
CA TYR A 36 8.75 -7.76 -17.07
C TYR A 36 7.43 -7.77 -17.86
N CYS A 37 6.47 -6.92 -17.52
CA CYS A 37 5.30 -6.68 -18.36
C CYS A 37 5.44 -5.55 -19.38
N ASN A 38 6.52 -4.76 -19.37
CA ASN A 38 6.74 -3.69 -20.35
C ASN A 38 7.91 -3.93 -21.32
N LEU A 39 8.89 -4.79 -20.99
CA LEU A 39 10.09 -4.98 -21.83
C LEU A 39 10.47 -6.47 -22.00
N ASP A 40 10.38 -6.93 -23.24
CA ASP A 40 10.91 -8.16 -23.84
C ASP A 40 10.07 -9.46 -23.74
N HIS A 41 9.57 -9.85 -24.93
CA HIS A 41 9.49 -11.21 -25.49
C HIS A 41 10.14 -12.33 -24.67
N LEU A 42 9.39 -13.44 -24.58
CA LEU A 42 9.69 -14.75 -23.97
C LEU A 42 8.91 -14.98 -22.68
N THR A 43 7.73 -15.56 -22.87
CA THR A 43 7.26 -16.69 -22.05
C THR A 43 7.13 -16.37 -20.56
N THR A 44 5.92 -15.94 -20.18
CA THR A 44 5.32 -16.15 -18.85
C THR A 44 5.84 -15.28 -17.68
N TYR A 45 4.89 -14.62 -17.00
CA TYR A 45 4.97 -13.91 -15.70
C TYR A 45 5.66 -12.52 -15.74
N TYR A 46 5.06 -11.37 -15.35
CA TYR A 46 4.90 -10.85 -13.97
C TYR A 46 4.46 -9.36 -14.02
N ILE A 47 3.44 -8.92 -13.24
CA ILE A 47 3.35 -7.64 -12.47
C ILE A 47 2.65 -7.99 -11.16
N VAL A 48 3.05 -7.31 -10.08
CA VAL A 48 2.42 -7.15 -8.75
C VAL A 48 3.26 -7.81 -7.65
N TYR A 49 3.87 -7.01 -6.76
CA TYR A 49 4.43 -7.52 -5.49
C TYR A 49 4.05 -6.70 -4.25
N ALA A 50 2.89 -6.03 -4.28
CA ALA A 50 2.16 -5.67 -3.06
C ALA A 50 0.99 -6.64 -2.76
N ILE A 51 0.95 -7.82 -3.39
CA ILE A 51 0.15 -9.00 -2.96
C ILE A 51 1.14 -10.13 -2.57
N SER A 52 2.21 -9.80 -1.83
CA SER A 52 3.42 -10.63 -1.81
C SER A 52 3.28 -12.05 -1.25
N TRP A 53 2.19 -12.47 -0.62
CA TRP A 53 2.11 -13.81 0.02
C TRP A 53 0.77 -14.54 -0.14
N SER A 54 -0.01 -14.26 -1.18
CA SER A 54 -1.14 -15.12 -1.54
C SER A 54 -1.29 -15.25 -3.05
N LEU A 55 -0.96 -16.45 -3.52
CA LEU A 55 -1.39 -17.08 -4.77
C LEU A 55 -0.63 -16.66 -6.04
N GLU A 56 -0.41 -17.69 -6.86
CA GLU A 56 0.27 -17.69 -8.14
C GLU A 56 -0.45 -16.81 -9.18
N ALA A 57 0.33 -16.32 -10.16
CA ALA A 57 -0.08 -15.80 -11.46
C ALA A 57 -0.37 -14.29 -11.64
N THR A 58 0.10 -13.82 -12.79
CA THR A 58 -0.16 -12.55 -13.48
C THR A 58 -1.55 -12.58 -14.14
N CYS A 59 -2.22 -11.42 -14.19
CA CYS A 59 -3.61 -11.15 -14.66
C CYS A 59 -4.63 -11.08 -13.52
N ASN A 60 -5.02 -9.86 -13.14
CA ASN A 60 -5.97 -9.60 -12.05
C ASN A 60 -7.39 -10.02 -12.44
N LEU A 61 -7.68 -11.31 -12.30
CA LEU A 61 -9.02 -11.84 -12.14
C LEU A 61 -9.26 -12.10 -10.65
N LEU A 62 -9.94 -11.18 -9.97
CA LEU A 62 -10.02 -11.23 -8.51
C LEU A 62 -11.47 -11.40 -8.03
N SER A 63 -11.72 -12.54 -7.39
CA SER A 63 -12.74 -12.68 -6.33
C SER A 63 -12.19 -12.23 -4.96
N HIS A 64 -11.20 -11.33 -4.95
CA HIS A 64 -10.45 -10.94 -3.75
C HIS A 64 -10.77 -9.51 -3.30
N VAL A 65 -10.50 -9.27 -2.02
CA VAL A 65 -10.65 -7.99 -1.34
C VAL A 65 -9.27 -7.32 -1.31
N PHE A 66 -9.15 -6.12 -1.83
CA PHE A 66 -7.90 -5.34 -1.88
C PHE A 66 -7.89 -4.26 -0.81
N GLY A 67 -6.77 -4.04 -0.11
CA GLY A 67 -6.64 -2.93 0.83
C GLY A 67 -5.23 -2.75 1.36
N THR A 68 -4.98 -1.59 1.97
CA THR A 68 -3.68 -1.14 2.48
C THR A 68 -3.75 -0.87 3.99
N PRO A 69 -3.73 -1.92 4.83
CA PRO A 69 -3.91 -1.80 6.28
C PRO A 69 -2.62 -1.39 7.02
N GLU A 70 -1.58 -0.91 6.34
CA GLU A 70 -0.25 -0.69 6.90
C GLU A 70 -0.25 0.37 8.03
N ALA A 71 -1.04 1.43 7.90
CA ALA A 71 -1.16 2.44 8.96
C ALA A 71 -1.69 1.86 10.29
N LEU A 72 -2.47 0.78 10.20
CA LEU A 72 -3.04 0.09 11.36
C LEU A 72 -2.04 -0.80 12.10
N ILE A 73 -0.89 -1.10 11.50
CA ILE A 73 0.25 -1.81 12.13
C ILE A 73 1.44 -0.89 12.42
N GLY A 74 1.26 0.44 12.36
CA GLY A 74 2.36 1.38 12.59
C GLY A 74 3.38 1.42 11.45
N PHE A 75 2.92 1.14 10.22
CA PHE A 75 3.73 1.20 9.00
C PHE A 75 3.11 2.18 7.99
N HIS A 76 3.65 2.24 6.77
CA HIS A 76 3.14 3.09 5.68
C HIS A 76 2.77 2.21 4.47
N PRO A 77 1.86 2.63 3.59
CA PRO A 77 1.59 1.92 2.34
C PRO A 77 2.88 1.76 1.52
N ASP A 78 3.33 0.52 1.33
CA ASP A 78 4.63 0.21 0.73
C ASP A 78 4.54 -0.65 -0.54
N GLY A 79 5.66 -0.75 -1.27
CA GLY A 79 5.77 -1.58 -2.48
C GLY A 79 5.15 -0.96 -3.74
N GLY A 80 5.18 0.35 -3.87
CA GLY A 80 4.57 1.14 -4.95
C GLY A 80 3.14 1.57 -4.64
N ALA A 81 2.67 1.37 -3.40
CA ALA A 81 1.31 1.70 -3.01
C ALA A 81 1.01 3.19 -3.09
N SER A 82 1.95 4.04 -2.72
CA SER A 82 1.78 5.49 -2.84
C SER A 82 1.51 5.91 -4.29
N TYR A 83 2.17 5.27 -5.27
CA TYR A 83 1.96 5.54 -6.70
C TYR A 83 0.52 5.22 -7.12
N PHE A 84 0.06 3.98 -7.01
CA PHE A 84 -1.27 3.65 -7.51
C PHE A 84 -2.40 4.29 -6.69
N LEU A 85 -2.22 4.47 -5.37
CA LEU A 85 -3.21 5.16 -4.53
C LEU A 85 -3.39 6.61 -4.97
N SER A 86 -2.29 7.29 -5.30
CA SER A 86 -2.32 8.70 -5.73
C SER A 86 -3.01 8.92 -7.09
N HIS A 87 -3.16 7.87 -7.89
CA HIS A 87 -3.81 7.89 -9.20
C HIS A 87 -5.28 7.41 -9.15
N LEU A 88 -5.80 7.08 -7.97
CA LEU A 88 -7.22 6.75 -7.82
C LEU A 88 -8.11 7.98 -7.99
N PRO A 89 -9.40 7.79 -8.34
CA PRO A 89 -10.34 8.89 -8.47
C PRO A 89 -10.44 9.74 -7.20
N GLY A 90 -10.34 11.05 -7.37
CA GLY A 90 -10.46 12.03 -6.28
C GLY A 90 -9.43 11.80 -5.17
N TYR A 91 -9.92 11.66 -3.94
CA TYR A 91 -9.13 11.37 -2.74
C TYR A 91 -9.37 9.95 -2.17
N LEU A 92 -9.78 9.00 -3.03
CA LEU A 92 -9.99 7.61 -2.65
C LEU A 92 -8.70 6.95 -2.13
N GLY A 93 -7.55 7.28 -2.73
CA GLY A 93 -6.24 6.76 -2.33
C GLY A 93 -5.87 7.09 -0.90
N GLU A 94 -6.04 8.35 -0.51
CA GLU A 94 -5.83 8.82 0.85
C GLU A 94 -6.76 8.12 1.84
N TYR A 95 -8.06 7.99 1.51
CA TYR A 95 -8.99 7.23 2.34
C TYR A 95 -8.53 5.79 2.55
N MET A 96 -8.12 5.09 1.48
CA MET A 96 -7.66 3.71 1.59
C MET A 96 -6.38 3.60 2.42
N GLY A 97 -5.35 4.39 2.10
CA GLY A 97 -4.05 4.35 2.77
C GLY A 97 -4.11 4.73 4.25
N LEU A 98 -5.00 5.65 4.63
CA LEU A 98 -5.14 6.09 6.02
C LEU A 98 -6.02 5.15 6.85
N THR A 99 -7.07 4.58 6.27
CA THR A 99 -8.07 3.82 7.03
C THR A 99 -7.88 2.31 6.96
N GLY A 100 -7.07 1.82 6.01
CA GLY A 100 -7.00 0.40 5.68
C GLY A 100 -8.32 -0.15 5.14
N ALA A 101 -9.15 0.71 4.54
CA ALA A 101 -10.37 0.28 3.88
C ALA A 101 -10.05 -0.63 2.69
N THR A 102 -11.02 -1.48 2.38
CA THR A 102 -10.88 -2.48 1.34
C THR A 102 -11.85 -2.25 0.20
N LEU A 103 -11.45 -2.63 -1.01
CA LEU A 103 -12.27 -2.65 -2.22
C LEU A 103 -12.54 -4.09 -2.64
N SER A 104 -13.76 -4.35 -3.08
CA SER A 104 -14.15 -5.57 -3.79
C SER A 104 -13.66 -5.56 -5.25
N GLY A 105 -13.64 -6.72 -5.90
CA GLY A 105 -13.23 -6.81 -7.31
C GLY A 105 -14.03 -5.90 -8.26
N ALA A 106 -15.34 -5.73 -8.02
CA ALA A 106 -16.17 -4.81 -8.80
C ALA A 106 -15.75 -3.34 -8.61
N GLU A 107 -15.42 -2.95 -7.37
CA GLU A 107 -14.93 -1.61 -7.07
C GLU A 107 -13.54 -1.37 -7.66
N MET A 108 -12.67 -2.38 -7.63
CA MET A 108 -11.34 -2.29 -8.24
C MET A 108 -11.42 -2.04 -9.75
N VAL A 109 -12.35 -2.68 -10.46
CA VAL A 109 -12.57 -2.38 -11.89
C VAL A 109 -13.12 -0.96 -12.05
N ALA A 110 -14.12 -0.59 -11.27
CA ALA A 110 -14.77 0.72 -11.38
C ALA A 110 -13.82 1.89 -11.08
N CYS A 111 -12.82 1.72 -10.20
CA CYS A 111 -11.82 2.75 -9.90
C CYS A 111 -10.52 2.62 -10.71
N GLY A 112 -10.43 1.67 -11.66
CA GLY A 112 -9.27 1.49 -12.53
C GLY A 112 -8.07 0.76 -11.92
N LEU A 113 -8.22 0.14 -10.74
CA LEU A 113 -7.20 -0.73 -10.15
C LEU A 113 -7.13 -2.12 -10.81
N ALA A 114 -8.23 -2.57 -11.39
CA ALA A 114 -8.30 -3.82 -12.14
C ALA A 114 -8.82 -3.55 -13.55
N THR A 115 -8.24 -4.22 -14.54
CA THR A 115 -8.65 -4.09 -15.95
C THR A 115 -9.84 -5.00 -16.28
N HIS A 116 -9.93 -6.13 -15.61
CA HIS A 116 -10.89 -7.21 -15.89
C HIS A 116 -11.44 -7.76 -14.57
N TYR A 117 -12.63 -8.35 -14.63
CA TYR A 117 -13.25 -9.05 -13.51
C TYR A 117 -13.82 -10.36 -14.01
N SER A 118 -13.67 -11.46 -13.26
CA SER A 118 -14.50 -12.64 -13.49
C SER A 118 -14.64 -13.47 -12.22
N LEU A 119 -15.66 -14.33 -12.23
CA LEU A 119 -15.94 -15.23 -11.11
C LEU A 119 -14.83 -16.25 -10.90
N SER A 120 -14.55 -16.58 -9.64
CA SER A 120 -13.51 -17.53 -9.24
C SER A 120 -13.62 -18.89 -9.94
N ALA A 121 -14.84 -19.34 -10.25
CA ALA A 121 -15.09 -20.59 -10.96
C ALA A 121 -14.51 -20.64 -12.39
N LYS A 122 -14.24 -19.48 -13.01
CA LYS A 122 -13.68 -19.38 -14.37
C LYS A 122 -12.15 -19.31 -14.38
N ILE A 123 -11.50 -19.08 -13.24
CA ILE A 123 -10.03 -18.93 -13.15
C ILE A 123 -9.28 -20.11 -13.76
N PRO A 124 -9.63 -21.39 -13.45
CA PRO A 124 -8.91 -22.52 -14.04
C PRO A 124 -9.00 -22.57 -15.57
N LEU A 125 -10.13 -22.17 -16.13
CA LEU A 125 -10.33 -22.12 -17.59
C LEU A 125 -9.49 -21.03 -18.23
N ILE A 126 -9.36 -19.87 -17.57
CA ILE A 126 -8.55 -18.77 -18.06
C ILE A 126 -7.08 -19.14 -18.05
N GLU A 127 -6.60 -19.74 -16.95
CA GLU A 127 -5.23 -20.25 -16.87
C GLU A 127 -4.93 -21.27 -17.96
N GLU A 128 -5.85 -22.20 -18.24
CA GLU A 128 -5.69 -23.18 -19.32
C GLU A 128 -5.59 -22.48 -20.69
N GLN A 129 -6.45 -21.51 -20.96
CA GLN A 129 -6.41 -20.77 -22.22
C GLN A 129 -5.12 -19.97 -22.37
N LEU A 130 -4.68 -19.27 -21.33
CA LEU A 130 -3.42 -18.52 -21.34
C LEU A 130 -2.21 -19.43 -21.57
N LYS A 131 -2.19 -20.65 -20.98
CA LYS A 131 -1.13 -21.65 -21.20
C LYS A 131 -1.04 -22.16 -22.64
N THR A 132 -2.14 -22.09 -23.40
CA THR A 132 -2.20 -22.56 -24.80
C THR A 132 -1.87 -21.48 -25.82
N LEU A 133 -1.69 -20.24 -25.39
CA LEU A 133 -1.27 -19.15 -26.25
C LEU A 133 0.16 -19.40 -26.75
N LEU A 134 0.34 -19.27 -28.06
CA LEU A 134 1.65 -19.32 -28.72
C LEU A 134 2.23 -17.93 -28.99
N SER A 135 1.49 -16.88 -28.63
CA SER A 135 1.84 -15.48 -28.83
C SER A 135 1.93 -14.77 -27.50
N ASP A 136 2.98 -13.98 -27.34
CA ASP A 136 3.19 -13.08 -26.20
C ASP A 136 2.64 -11.66 -26.49
N ASP A 137 1.90 -11.47 -27.59
CA ASP A 137 1.29 -10.18 -27.95
C ASP A 137 0.25 -9.75 -26.90
N PRO A 138 0.41 -8.58 -26.24
CA PRO A 138 -0.52 -8.09 -25.22
C PRO A 138 -1.97 -8.01 -25.70
N SER A 139 -2.20 -7.68 -26.97
CA SER A 139 -3.55 -7.58 -27.54
C SER A 139 -4.26 -8.94 -27.61
N VAL A 140 -3.50 -10.02 -27.82
CA VAL A 140 -4.03 -11.40 -27.84
C VAL A 140 -4.38 -11.85 -26.42
N ILE A 141 -3.52 -11.53 -25.44
CA ILE A 141 -3.78 -11.83 -24.02
C ILE A 141 -5.02 -11.06 -23.54
N GLU A 142 -5.10 -9.77 -23.86
CA GLU A 142 -6.26 -8.93 -23.54
C GLU A 142 -7.55 -9.51 -24.12
N ALA A 143 -7.54 -9.94 -25.39
CA ALA A 143 -8.70 -10.56 -26.01
C ALA A 143 -9.15 -11.84 -25.30
N VAL A 144 -8.21 -12.67 -24.82
CA VAL A 144 -8.55 -13.85 -24.02
C VAL A 144 -9.17 -13.45 -22.68
N LEU A 145 -8.58 -12.50 -21.97
CA LEU A 145 -9.12 -12.04 -20.68
C LEU A 145 -10.52 -11.42 -20.84
N ALA A 146 -10.71 -10.58 -21.86
CA ALA A 146 -11.99 -9.96 -22.18
C ALA A 146 -13.07 -11.01 -22.47
N LYS A 147 -12.74 -12.11 -23.15
CA LYS A 147 -13.67 -13.22 -23.43
C LYS A 147 -14.22 -13.88 -22.16
N PHE A 148 -13.41 -13.97 -21.11
CA PHE A 148 -13.82 -14.60 -19.86
C PHE A 148 -14.32 -13.60 -18.82
N SER A 149 -14.19 -12.30 -19.09
CA SER A 149 -14.59 -11.24 -18.18
C SER A 149 -16.10 -11.20 -17.99
N ASP A 150 -16.51 -11.00 -16.74
CA ASP A 150 -17.86 -10.74 -16.32
C ASP A 150 -18.04 -9.23 -16.12
N VAL A 151 -19.25 -8.75 -16.39
CA VAL A 151 -19.63 -7.39 -16.02
C VAL A 151 -19.93 -7.37 -14.53
N ALA A 152 -19.24 -6.49 -13.80
CA ALA A 152 -19.49 -6.25 -12.39
C ALA A 152 -19.71 -4.76 -12.13
N TYR A 153 -20.67 -4.46 -11.27
CA TYR A 153 -20.98 -3.12 -10.84
C TYR A 153 -20.75 -3.01 -9.33
N PRO A 154 -20.16 -1.91 -8.85
CA PRO A 154 -20.11 -1.63 -7.42
C PRO A 154 -21.51 -1.64 -6.81
N ASP A 155 -21.61 -2.11 -5.56
CA ASP A 155 -22.85 -2.04 -4.77
C ASP A 155 -23.24 -0.58 -4.48
N GLU A 156 -24.51 -0.29 -4.26
CA GLU A 156 -24.99 1.07 -3.91
C GLU A 156 -24.36 1.63 -2.62
N ARG A 157 -23.87 0.74 -1.74
CA ARG A 157 -23.14 1.11 -0.50
C ARG A 157 -21.64 1.26 -0.71
N SER A 158 -21.15 1.07 -1.93
CA SER A 158 -19.74 1.23 -2.28
C SER A 158 -19.23 2.61 -1.87
N VAL A 159 -17.96 2.66 -1.49
CA VAL A 159 -17.28 3.93 -1.23
C VAL A 159 -17.20 4.79 -2.50
N LEU A 160 -17.26 4.17 -3.69
CA LEU A 160 -17.25 4.88 -4.97
C LEU A 160 -18.54 5.70 -5.19
N CYS A 161 -19.63 5.36 -4.53
CA CYS A 161 -20.85 6.17 -4.53
C CYS A 161 -20.75 7.39 -3.59
N ARG A 162 -19.61 7.58 -2.91
CA ARG A 162 -19.38 8.63 -1.90
C ARG A 162 -18.19 9.53 -2.26
N ILE A 163 -17.78 9.58 -3.53
CA ILE A 163 -16.61 10.36 -3.98
C ILE A 163 -16.71 11.84 -3.58
N GLU A 164 -17.88 12.48 -3.68
CA GLU A 164 -18.03 13.89 -3.26
C GLU A 164 -17.73 14.09 -1.75
N MET A 165 -18.16 13.14 -0.91
CA MET A 165 -17.89 13.19 0.53
C MET A 165 -16.42 12.87 0.83
N LEU A 166 -15.83 11.92 0.10
CA LEU A 166 -14.41 11.63 0.16
C LEU A 166 -13.59 12.86 -0.19
N ASP A 167 -13.90 13.52 -1.30
CA ASP A 167 -13.14 14.68 -1.77
C ASP A 167 -13.28 15.86 -0.81
N LYS A 168 -14.47 16.06 -0.25
CA LYS A 168 -14.72 17.06 0.78
C LYS A 168 -13.91 16.82 2.06
N CYS A 169 -13.77 15.56 2.49
CA CYS A 169 -13.13 15.26 3.78
C CYS A 169 -11.63 14.95 3.66
N PHE A 170 -11.21 14.18 2.66
CA PHE A 170 -9.83 13.73 2.46
C PHE A 170 -9.01 14.69 1.58
N GLY A 171 -9.65 15.74 1.04
CA GLY A 171 -8.99 16.79 0.26
C GLY A 171 -8.16 17.79 1.07
N HIS A 172 -8.20 17.76 2.41
CA HIS A 172 -7.50 18.71 3.27
C HIS A 172 -6.02 18.42 3.47
N ASP A 173 -5.17 19.44 3.65
CA ASP A 173 -3.71 19.33 3.64
C ASP A 173 -3.12 18.45 4.76
N THR A 174 -3.79 18.35 5.90
CA THR A 174 -3.31 17.60 7.07
C THR A 174 -4.28 16.52 7.55
N VAL A 175 -3.77 15.50 8.25
CA VAL A 175 -4.60 14.44 8.84
C VAL A 175 -5.57 15.01 9.87
N GLU A 176 -5.14 16.00 10.64
CA GLU A 176 -5.96 16.72 11.62
C GLU A 176 -7.16 17.40 10.96
N GLU A 177 -6.97 18.09 9.84
CA GLU A 177 -8.07 18.72 9.09
C GLU A 177 -9.02 17.67 8.51
N ILE A 178 -8.49 16.55 8.00
CA ILE A 178 -9.32 15.41 7.53
C ILE A 178 -10.20 14.88 8.67
N VAL A 179 -9.63 14.68 9.86
CA VAL A 179 -10.38 14.23 11.05
C VAL A 179 -11.44 15.26 11.44
N ASN A 180 -11.10 16.55 11.48
CA ASN A 180 -12.05 17.62 11.83
C ASN A 180 -13.21 17.73 10.82
N ALA A 181 -12.93 17.57 9.53
CA ALA A 181 -13.95 17.54 8.49
C ALA A 181 -14.91 16.36 8.69
N LEU A 182 -14.37 15.16 8.90
CA LEU A 182 -15.17 13.96 9.18
C LEU A 182 -16.00 14.10 10.47
N GLU A 183 -15.47 14.70 11.54
CA GLU A 183 -16.19 14.95 12.79
C GLU A 183 -17.35 15.93 12.59
N SER A 184 -17.13 16.97 11.79
CA SER A 184 -18.16 17.96 11.44
C SER A 184 -19.30 17.30 10.66
N GLU A 185 -18.99 16.49 9.64
CA GLU A 185 -19.99 15.75 8.87
C GLU A 185 -20.71 14.70 9.73
N ALA A 186 -20.00 13.98 10.58
CA ALA A 186 -20.60 13.00 11.50
C ALA A 186 -21.58 13.66 12.47
N THR A 187 -21.27 14.86 12.98
CA THR A 187 -22.14 15.59 13.91
C THR A 187 -23.36 16.18 13.20
N GLY A 188 -23.19 16.74 12.00
CA GLY A 188 -24.28 17.38 11.26
C GLY A 188 -25.28 16.40 10.64
N SER A 189 -24.82 15.24 10.18
CA SER A 189 -25.63 14.27 9.43
C SER A 189 -25.88 12.94 10.16
N ASN A 190 -25.14 12.66 11.23
CA ASN A 190 -25.08 11.34 11.88
C ASN A 190 -24.77 10.19 10.90
N ASP A 191 -23.97 10.45 9.85
CA ASP A 191 -23.62 9.46 8.84
C ASP A 191 -22.78 8.31 9.44
N PRO A 192 -23.28 7.06 9.42
CA PRO A 192 -22.53 5.89 9.91
C PRO A 192 -21.17 5.68 9.25
N TRP A 193 -21.01 6.10 7.99
CA TRP A 193 -19.74 5.99 7.27
C TRP A 193 -18.67 6.92 7.87
N CYS A 194 -19.01 8.17 8.18
CA CYS A 194 -18.08 9.11 8.82
C CYS A 194 -17.66 8.60 10.21
N ILE A 195 -18.63 8.11 11.00
CA ILE A 195 -18.37 7.56 12.35
C ILE A 195 -17.44 6.34 12.28
N SER A 196 -17.70 5.42 11.34
CA SER A 196 -16.86 4.24 11.12
C SER A 196 -15.44 4.61 10.67
N THR A 197 -15.33 5.59 9.77
CA THR A 197 -14.05 6.08 9.24
C THR A 197 -13.21 6.73 10.34
N LEU A 198 -13.80 7.60 11.16
CA LEU A 198 -13.15 8.20 12.32
C LEU A 198 -12.64 7.14 13.30
N LYS A 199 -13.44 6.09 13.55
CA LYS A 199 -13.01 4.96 14.40
C LYS A 199 -11.76 4.28 13.84
N LYS A 200 -11.67 4.06 12.53
CA LYS A 200 -10.48 3.45 11.89
C LYS A 200 -9.26 4.36 12.02
N LEU A 201 -9.40 5.65 11.72
CA LEU A 201 -8.31 6.62 11.85
C LEU A 201 -7.77 6.67 13.29
N ARG A 202 -8.65 6.70 14.29
CA ARG A 202 -8.26 6.69 15.72
C ARG A 202 -7.59 5.39 16.18
N GLN A 203 -7.72 4.30 15.43
CA GLN A 203 -7.05 3.02 15.72
C GLN A 203 -5.66 2.91 15.07
N ALA A 204 -5.37 3.72 14.04
CA ALA A 204 -4.08 3.74 13.36
C ALA A 204 -3.02 4.49 14.18
N SER A 205 -1.74 4.29 13.84
CA SER A 205 -0.65 5.10 14.43
C SER A 205 -0.75 6.54 13.90
N PRO A 206 -0.78 7.56 14.78
CA PRO A 206 -0.79 8.97 14.37
C PRO A 206 0.37 9.33 13.44
N LEU A 207 1.57 8.83 13.73
CA LEU A 207 2.77 9.07 12.93
C LEU A 207 2.64 8.39 11.55
N SER A 208 2.18 7.14 11.51
CA SER A 208 1.93 6.42 10.25
C SER A 208 0.90 7.13 9.36
N LEU A 209 -0.16 7.70 9.95
CA LEU A 209 -1.16 8.45 9.19
C LEU A 209 -0.53 9.65 8.47
N LYS A 210 0.29 10.44 9.17
CA LYS A 210 0.97 11.60 8.56
C LYS A 210 1.95 11.18 7.46
N ILE A 211 2.74 10.13 7.70
CA ILE A 211 3.68 9.58 6.71
C ILE A 211 2.91 9.08 5.47
N ALA A 212 1.82 8.33 5.66
CA ALA A 212 1.01 7.81 4.56
C ALA A 212 0.38 8.93 3.72
N LEU A 213 -0.21 9.94 4.37
CA LEU A 213 -0.80 11.09 3.67
C LEU A 213 0.24 11.80 2.81
N ARG A 214 1.40 12.12 3.38
CA ARG A 214 2.49 12.78 2.66
C ARG A 214 3.00 11.93 1.49
N SER A 215 3.24 10.64 1.73
CA SER A 215 3.74 9.73 0.70
C SER A 215 2.78 9.63 -0.49
N ILE A 216 1.48 9.46 -0.24
CA ILE A 216 0.46 9.38 -1.29
C ILE A 216 0.36 10.70 -2.07
N ARG A 217 0.45 11.85 -1.41
CA ARG A 217 0.30 13.14 -2.08
C ARG A 217 1.48 13.52 -2.95
N GLU A 218 2.69 13.36 -2.44
CA GLU A 218 3.90 13.60 -3.20
C GLU A 218 4.00 12.65 -4.42
N SER A 219 3.39 11.46 -4.38
CA SER A 219 3.33 10.54 -5.54
C SER A 219 2.57 11.06 -6.74
N ARG A 220 1.64 12.02 -6.58
CA ARG A 220 0.82 12.53 -7.69
C ARG A 220 1.65 13.17 -8.81
N SER A 221 2.87 13.62 -8.48
CA SER A 221 3.80 14.26 -9.42
C SER A 221 5.09 13.47 -9.64
N GLN A 222 5.11 12.18 -9.27
CA GLN A 222 6.32 11.34 -9.30
C GLN A 222 6.13 10.10 -10.16
N THR A 223 7.23 9.62 -10.72
CA THR A 223 7.25 8.31 -11.38
C THR A 223 7.16 7.19 -10.35
N LEU A 224 6.83 5.98 -10.79
CA LEU A 224 6.82 4.82 -9.91
C LEU A 224 8.23 4.54 -9.33
N GLU A 225 9.30 4.77 -10.09
CA GLU A 225 10.68 4.62 -9.60
C GLU A 225 10.94 5.56 -8.42
N GLU A 226 10.59 6.84 -8.55
CA GLU A 226 10.75 7.83 -7.48
C GLU A 226 9.93 7.45 -6.24
N CYS A 227 8.70 6.98 -6.45
CA CYS A 227 7.84 6.48 -5.37
C CYS A 227 8.47 5.29 -4.63
N LEU A 228 9.00 4.30 -5.37
CA LEU A 228 9.62 3.11 -4.81
C LEU A 228 10.89 3.44 -4.02
N ILE A 229 11.72 4.36 -4.53
CA ILE A 229 12.91 4.84 -3.83
C ILE A 229 12.51 5.51 -2.51
N ARG A 230 11.53 6.42 -2.54
CA ARG A 230 11.05 7.10 -1.33
C ARG A 230 10.44 6.12 -0.33
N GLU A 231 9.55 5.26 -0.78
CA GLU A 231 8.93 4.25 0.09
C GLU A 231 9.96 3.29 0.71
N TYR A 232 11.03 2.96 -0.02
CA TYR A 232 12.13 2.20 0.54
C TYR A 232 12.81 2.95 1.70
N ARG A 233 13.09 4.26 1.54
CA ARG A 233 13.62 5.10 2.65
C ARG A 233 12.72 5.04 3.87
N ILE A 234 11.42 5.31 3.67
CA ILE A 234 10.42 5.29 4.74
C ILE A 234 10.40 3.92 5.43
N SER A 235 10.43 2.83 4.65
CA SER A 235 10.42 1.45 5.16
C SER A 235 11.66 1.13 6.00
N VAL A 236 12.83 1.53 5.54
CA VAL A 236 14.10 1.33 6.26
C VAL A 236 14.10 2.12 7.57
N HIS A 237 13.66 3.37 7.56
CA HIS A 237 13.55 4.20 8.76
C HIS A 237 12.55 3.60 9.76
N ALA A 238 11.38 3.15 9.29
CA ALA A 238 10.38 2.47 10.11
C ALA A 238 10.90 1.19 10.79
N ILE A 239 11.67 0.37 10.06
CA ILE A 239 12.24 -0.87 10.60
C ILE A 239 13.43 -0.60 11.52
N SER A 240 14.15 0.51 11.34
CA SER A 240 15.34 0.83 12.13
C SER A 240 15.06 1.13 13.62
N ARG A 241 13.81 1.46 13.97
CA ARG A 241 13.37 1.93 15.30
C ARG A 241 14.06 3.21 15.80
N GLN A 242 14.77 3.94 14.93
CA GLN A 242 15.48 5.16 15.33
C GLN A 242 14.53 6.33 15.57
N ILE A 243 13.38 6.35 14.88
CA ILE A 243 12.39 7.42 14.98
C ILE A 243 11.21 7.00 15.85
N SER A 244 10.58 5.87 15.54
CA SER A 244 9.48 5.29 16.32
C SER A 244 9.54 3.77 16.39
N SER A 245 8.91 3.20 17.43
CA SER A 245 8.70 1.77 17.62
C SER A 245 7.33 1.29 17.14
N ASP A 246 6.51 2.16 16.55
CA ASP A 246 5.12 1.87 16.21
C ASP A 246 4.97 0.64 15.32
N PHE A 247 5.84 0.43 14.33
CA PHE A 247 5.80 -0.78 13.50
C PHE A 247 5.86 -2.07 14.32
N TYR A 248 6.78 -2.13 15.29
CA TYR A 248 6.95 -3.29 16.15
C TYR A 248 5.78 -3.46 17.11
N GLU A 249 5.26 -2.36 17.63
CA GLU A 249 4.10 -2.37 18.51
C GLU A 249 2.82 -2.79 17.79
N GLY A 250 2.63 -2.34 16.56
CA GLY A 250 1.49 -2.74 15.72
C GLY A 250 1.57 -4.21 15.34
N VAL A 251 2.75 -4.71 14.96
CA VAL A 251 2.99 -6.14 14.73
C VAL A 251 2.72 -6.95 16.00
N ARG A 252 3.22 -6.51 17.17
CA ARG A 252 2.92 -7.16 18.45
C ARG A 252 1.41 -7.24 18.69
N ALA A 253 0.72 -6.09 18.63
CA ALA A 253 -0.69 -6.01 18.98
C ALA A 253 -1.60 -6.81 18.02
N ARG A 254 -1.28 -6.85 16.72
CA ARG A 254 -2.13 -7.49 15.71
C ARG A 254 -1.78 -8.93 15.40
N LEU A 255 -0.49 -9.24 15.26
CA LEU A 255 -0.04 -10.54 14.74
C LEU A 255 0.44 -11.48 15.83
N VAL A 256 1.12 -10.95 16.86
CA VAL A 256 1.68 -11.75 17.95
C VAL A 256 0.65 -11.98 19.05
N ASP A 257 0.24 -10.92 19.73
CA ASP A 257 -0.67 -10.99 20.88
C ASP A 257 -2.14 -11.01 20.46
N ARG A 258 -2.44 -10.57 19.23
CA ARG A 258 -3.79 -10.51 18.65
C ARG A 258 -4.82 -9.82 19.54
N ASN A 259 -4.37 -8.83 20.30
CA ASN A 259 -5.20 -8.07 21.22
C ASN A 259 -5.80 -6.81 20.58
N PHE A 260 -5.33 -6.43 19.39
CA PHE A 260 -5.77 -5.24 18.64
C PHE A 260 -5.71 -3.93 19.45
N ALA A 261 -4.82 -3.88 20.46
CA ALA A 261 -4.62 -2.76 21.36
C ALA A 261 -3.15 -2.29 21.34
N PRO A 262 -2.71 -1.68 20.23
CA PRO A 262 -1.39 -1.08 20.13
C PRO A 262 -1.30 0.19 20.99
N LYS A 263 -0.12 0.43 21.55
CA LYS A 263 0.23 1.61 22.34
C LYS A 263 1.16 2.50 21.51
N TRP A 264 0.57 3.29 20.65
CA TRP A 264 1.30 4.19 19.75
C TRP A 264 2.11 5.24 20.52
N ASN A 265 3.28 5.58 19.97
CA ASN A 265 4.13 6.64 20.46
C ASN A 265 4.67 7.49 19.29
N PRO A 266 4.18 8.73 19.13
CA PRO A 266 3.23 9.43 20.01
C PRO A 266 1.77 8.91 19.93
N PRO A 267 0.96 9.08 20.99
CA PRO A 267 -0.41 8.53 21.04
C PRO A 267 -1.47 9.39 20.35
N ARG A 268 -1.18 10.66 20.02
CA ARG A 268 -2.12 11.61 19.42
C ARG A 268 -1.50 12.30 18.19
N LEU A 269 -2.35 12.84 17.30
CA LEU A 269 -1.92 13.47 16.04
C LEU A 269 -1.13 14.76 16.29
N GLU A 270 -1.62 15.58 17.21
CA GLU A 270 -1.04 16.85 17.66
C GLU A 270 0.35 16.68 18.32
N ASP A 271 0.65 15.49 18.82
CA ASP A 271 1.95 15.16 19.42
C ASP A 271 2.98 14.76 18.34
N VAL A 272 2.56 14.55 17.09
CA VAL A 272 3.45 14.28 15.95
C VAL A 272 3.94 15.59 15.36
N SER A 273 5.18 15.96 15.65
CA SER A 273 5.89 17.09 15.03
C SER A 273 6.30 16.78 13.58
N GLU A 274 6.38 17.81 12.74
CA GLU A 274 6.87 17.71 11.36
C GLU A 274 8.27 17.08 11.25
N ASP A 275 9.21 17.40 12.16
CA ASP A 275 10.55 16.77 12.19
C ASP A 275 10.49 15.23 12.30
N MET A 276 9.52 14.69 13.05
CA MET A 276 9.35 13.24 13.16
C MET A 276 8.98 12.64 11.80
N VAL A 277 8.10 13.32 11.05
CA VAL A 277 7.69 12.89 9.71
C VAL A 277 8.85 13.07 8.74
N ASP A 278 9.48 14.24 8.70
CA ASP A 278 10.60 14.58 7.80
C ASP A 278 11.73 13.56 7.88
N ARG A 279 12.06 13.08 9.08
CA ARG A 279 13.11 12.07 9.28
C ARG A 279 12.87 10.76 8.52
N TYR A 280 11.62 10.38 8.23
CA TYR A 280 11.32 9.20 7.41
C TYR A 280 11.60 9.39 5.92
N PHE A 281 11.66 10.64 5.46
CA PHE A 281 11.87 10.98 4.05
C PHE A 281 13.33 11.37 3.77
N LEU A 282 14.16 11.52 4.82
CA LEU A 282 15.58 11.81 4.67
C LEU A 282 16.32 10.66 3.95
N PRO A 283 17.33 10.99 3.12
CA PRO A 283 18.20 10.00 2.50
C PRO A 283 18.80 9.04 3.54
N LEU A 284 19.06 7.82 3.10
CA LEU A 284 19.71 6.82 3.94
C LEU A 284 21.19 7.17 4.16
N GLY A 285 21.70 6.90 5.36
CA GLY A 285 23.09 7.20 5.72
C GLY A 285 24.10 6.29 5.02
N GLU A 286 25.40 6.59 5.13
CA GLU A 286 26.51 5.93 4.40
C GLU A 286 26.52 4.39 4.46
N TYR A 287 25.98 3.80 5.52
CA TYR A 287 25.97 2.35 5.75
C TYR A 287 24.74 1.64 5.17
N GLU A 288 23.75 2.37 4.68
CA GLU A 288 22.56 1.81 4.03
C GLU A 288 22.39 2.48 2.67
N PRO A 289 22.74 1.81 1.56
CA PRO A 289 22.63 2.41 0.25
C PRO A 289 21.16 2.64 -0.12
N GLU A 290 20.93 3.70 -0.89
CA GLU A 290 19.65 3.94 -1.55
C GLU A 290 19.20 2.75 -2.41
N LEU A 291 17.91 2.72 -2.73
CA LEU A 291 17.37 1.69 -3.61
C LEU A 291 17.90 1.89 -5.03
N GLU A 292 18.85 1.05 -5.42
CA GLU A 292 19.32 0.97 -6.80
C GLU A 292 18.42 0.05 -7.62
N LEU A 293 17.76 0.64 -8.63
CA LEU A 293 16.97 -0.08 -9.61
C LEU A 293 17.84 -0.49 -10.81
N PRO A 294 17.69 -1.72 -11.36
CA PRO A 294 18.32 -2.11 -12.62
C PRO A 294 18.11 -1.09 -13.77
N LYS A 295 19.12 -0.80 -14.59
CA LYS A 295 19.04 0.21 -15.68
C LYS A 295 17.91 0.01 -16.70
N LYS A 296 17.50 -1.24 -16.96
CA LYS A 296 16.33 -1.54 -17.81
C LYS A 296 15.03 -0.91 -17.26
N LEU A 297 14.96 -0.56 -15.96
CA LEU A 297 13.83 0.16 -15.36
C LEU A 297 13.71 1.56 -15.91
N GLN A 298 14.81 2.30 -15.88
CA GLN A 298 14.83 3.74 -16.13
C GLN A 298 14.30 4.04 -17.54
N GLU A 299 14.56 3.15 -18.50
CA GLU A 299 14.10 3.27 -19.90
C GLU A 299 12.63 2.86 -20.12
N ALA A 300 11.97 2.17 -19.18
CA ALA A 300 10.58 1.70 -19.32
C ALA A 300 9.53 2.69 -18.78
N PHE A 301 9.99 3.73 -18.08
CA PHE A 301 9.18 4.75 -17.42
C PHE A 301 9.31 6.15 -18.05
N ASP A 302 10.20 6.31 -19.04
CA ASP A 302 10.35 7.49 -19.89
C ASP A 302 9.46 7.39 -21.14
#